data_AF-A0AAF0P1T5-F1
#
_entry.id   AF-A0AAF0P1T5-F1
#
_cell.length_a   1.000
_cell.length_b   1.000
_cell.length_c   1.000
_cell.angle_alpha   90.00
_cell.angle_beta   90.00
_cell.angle_gamma   90.00
#
_symmetry.space_group_name_H-M   'P 1'
#
loop_
_entity.id
_entity.type
_entity.pdbx_description
1 polymer ?
#
loop_
_entity_poly.entity_id
_entity_poly.type
_entity_poly.pdbx_seq_one_letter_code
_entity_poly.pdbx_strand_id
1 'polypeptide(L)'
;MSMVLIGRRLSSEEFTAVLTDPTAVDRLLYGDLDDDDAEMPEPELDLDKSWHGIHFPFTGTAWQVSEGAETAILGGVEIGQDGGYGPPRLLDRDTVRAVAAALDALGVETLRARFDPGAMAATDIYPDIWTIGTG
;
A
#
# COMPACT_ATOMS: atom_id res chain seq x y z
N MET A 1 -13.33 7.38 10.18
CA MET A 1 -12.42 7.60 9.04
C MET A 1 -11.93 6.23 8.59
N SER A 2 -11.88 5.93 7.30
CA SER A 2 -11.46 4.61 6.79
C SER A 2 -10.05 4.71 6.21
N MET A 3 -9.24 3.67 6.39
CA MET A 3 -7.88 3.61 5.87
C MET A 3 -7.86 2.85 4.55
N VAL A 4 -7.52 3.54 3.46
CA VAL A 4 -7.43 2.98 2.11
C VAL A 4 -5.99 3.01 1.62
N LEU A 5 -5.65 2.14 0.68
CA LEU A 5 -4.37 2.19 -0.02
C LEU A 5 -4.58 2.54 -1.48
N ILE A 6 -4.03 3.69 -1.86
CA ILE A 6 -3.91 4.11 -3.25
C ILE A 6 -2.44 4.10 -3.67
N GLY A 7 -2.18 3.96 -4.96
CA GLY A 7 -0.86 3.96 -5.55
C GLY A 7 -0.82 4.79 -6.83
N ARG A 8 0.32 5.43 -7.04
CA ARG A 8 0.63 6.20 -8.25
C ARG A 8 2.05 5.90 -8.69
N ARG A 9 2.24 5.67 -9.99
CA ARG A 9 3.57 5.59 -10.58
C ARG A 9 4.13 6.98 -10.81
N LEU A 10 5.40 7.17 -10.49
CA LEU A 10 6.12 8.40 -10.75
C LEU A 10 6.99 8.26 -12.01
N SER A 11 7.01 9.31 -12.82
CA SER A 11 8.08 9.54 -13.80
C SER A 11 9.41 9.80 -13.09
N SER A 12 10.53 9.71 -13.82
CA SER A 12 11.85 10.02 -13.25
C SER A 12 11.97 11.46 -12.75
N GLU A 13 11.26 12.39 -13.39
CA GLU A 13 11.20 13.80 -12.99
C GLU A 13 10.41 13.95 -11.69
N GLU A 14 9.20 13.40 -11.60
CA GLU A 14 8.39 13.44 -10.37
C GLU A 14 9.11 12.75 -9.20
N PHE A 15 9.74 11.59 -9.44
CA PHE A 15 10.53 10.89 -8.42
C PHE A 15 11.67 11.77 -7.88
N THR A 16 12.40 12.44 -8.77
CA THR A 16 13.49 13.35 -8.38
C THR A 16 12.96 14.58 -7.64
N ALA A 17 11.81 15.11 -8.07
CA ALA A 17 11.15 16.23 -7.41
C ALA A 17 10.75 15.85 -5.98
N VAL A 18 10.12 14.68 -5.77
CA VAL A 18 9.73 14.17 -4.45
C VAL A 18 10.95 13.95 -3.54
N LEU A 19 12.07 13.48 -4.08
CA LEU A 19 13.31 13.34 -3.29
C LEU A 19 13.93 14.70 -2.90
N THR A 20 13.77 15.71 -3.75
CA THR A 20 14.30 17.06 -3.50
C THR A 20 13.41 17.84 -2.53
N ASP A 21 12.09 17.68 -2.69
CA ASP A 21 11.05 18.29 -1.88
C ASP A 21 9.97 17.24 -1.55
N PRO A 22 10.04 16.61 -0.37
CA PRO A 22 9.07 15.61 0.07
C PRO A 22 7.63 16.10 0.11
N THR A 23 7.38 17.42 0.21
CA THR A 23 6.01 17.98 0.22
C THR A 23 5.34 17.90 -1.14
N ALA A 24 6.11 17.68 -2.22
CA ALA A 24 5.57 17.48 -3.55
C ALA A 24 4.67 16.23 -3.64
N VAL A 25 4.82 15.27 -2.72
CA VAL A 25 3.99 14.05 -2.69
C VAL A 25 2.52 14.38 -2.45
N ASP A 26 2.22 15.37 -1.61
CA ASP A 26 0.85 15.73 -1.25
C ASP A 26 0.11 16.27 -2.48
N ARG A 27 0.77 17.10 -3.27
CA ARG A 27 0.23 17.60 -4.55
C ARG A 27 -0.02 16.47 -5.55
N LEU A 28 0.87 15.48 -5.60
CA LEU A 28 0.76 14.36 -6.54
C LEU A 28 -0.37 13.39 -6.18
N LEU A 29 -0.68 13.25 -4.88
CA LEU A 29 -1.71 12.33 -4.39
C LEU A 29 -3.07 13.01 -4.20
N TYR A 30 -3.08 14.25 -3.75
CA TYR A 30 -4.28 14.95 -3.29
C TYR A 30 -4.62 16.21 -4.10
N GLY A 31 -3.75 16.61 -5.03
CA GLY A 31 -3.95 17.84 -5.80
C GLY A 31 -3.54 19.08 -5.02
N ASP A 32 -3.99 20.25 -5.47
CA ASP A 32 -3.69 21.51 -4.79
C ASP A 32 -4.59 21.67 -3.55
N LEU A 33 -4.02 21.39 -2.37
CA LEU A 33 -4.75 21.46 -1.10
C LEU A 33 -5.14 22.89 -0.70
N ASP A 34 -4.57 23.91 -1.34
CA ASP A 34 -4.90 25.32 -1.09
C ASP A 34 -6.03 25.83 -2.01
N ASP A 35 -6.46 25.03 -3.00
CA ASP A 35 -7.55 25.36 -3.93
C ASP A 35 -8.75 24.44 -3.69
N ASP A 36 -9.80 24.98 -3.07
CA ASP A 36 -11.04 24.24 -2.76
C ASP A 36 -11.75 23.69 -4.02
N ASP A 37 -11.47 24.25 -5.20
CA ASP A 37 -12.01 23.80 -6.49
C ASP A 37 -11.10 22.79 -7.21
N ALA A 38 -9.92 22.49 -6.68
CA ALA A 38 -9.01 21.52 -7.29
C ALA A 38 -9.55 20.10 -7.18
N GLU A 39 -9.57 19.40 -8.32
CA GLU A 39 -9.92 17.98 -8.35
C GLU A 39 -8.76 17.13 -7.83
N MET A 40 -9.07 16.22 -6.91
CA MET A 40 -8.12 15.18 -6.50
C MET A 40 -7.73 14.32 -7.71
N PRO A 41 -6.43 14.12 -7.96
CA PRO A 41 -5.98 13.22 -9.02
C PRO A 41 -6.53 11.80 -8.81
N GLU A 42 -7.04 11.17 -9.87
CA GLU A 42 -7.41 9.76 -9.81
C GLU A 42 -6.14 8.90 -9.61
N PRO A 43 -6.14 7.96 -8.64
CA PRO A 43 -5.00 7.07 -8.43
C PRO A 43 -4.89 6.03 -9.54
N GLU A 44 -3.66 5.65 -9.90
CA GLU A 44 -3.43 4.56 -10.88
C GLU A 44 -3.75 3.18 -10.30
N LEU A 45 -3.65 3.03 -8.97
CA LEU A 45 -3.99 1.84 -8.21
C LEU A 45 -4.86 2.24 -7.02
N ASP A 46 -5.97 1.54 -6.83
CA ASP A 46 -6.81 1.69 -5.64
C ASP A 46 -7.16 0.28 -5.11
N LEU A 47 -6.72 -0.02 -3.89
CA LEU A 47 -7.02 -1.28 -3.20
C LEU A 47 -8.16 -1.12 -2.19
N ASP A 48 -8.74 0.08 -2.07
CA ASP A 48 -9.68 0.48 -1.03
C ASP A 48 -9.19 -0.05 0.33
N LYS A 49 -10.02 -0.78 1.07
CA LYS A 49 -9.70 -1.34 2.40
C LYS A 49 -9.00 -2.70 2.33
N SER A 50 -8.76 -3.24 1.14
CA SER A 50 -8.28 -4.63 0.98
C SER A 50 -6.79 -4.80 1.27
N TRP A 51 -6.04 -3.71 1.44
CA TRP A 51 -4.58 -3.71 1.52
C TRP A 51 -4.01 -4.61 2.63
N HIS A 52 -4.60 -4.61 3.83
CA HIS A 52 -4.10 -5.43 4.94
C HIS A 52 -4.41 -6.90 4.73
N GLY A 53 -5.58 -7.18 4.14
CA GLY A 53 -5.98 -8.52 3.72
C GLY A 53 -5.13 -9.09 2.58
N ILE A 54 -4.55 -8.23 1.75
CA ILE A 54 -3.56 -8.61 0.72
C ILE A 54 -2.18 -8.82 1.35
N HIS A 55 -1.79 -7.99 2.31
CA HIS A 55 -0.50 -8.12 3.02
C HIS A 55 -0.41 -9.45 3.79
N PHE A 56 -1.49 -9.87 4.45
CA PHE A 56 -1.46 -11.07 5.30
C PHE A 56 -1.04 -12.36 4.56
N PRO A 57 -1.60 -12.73 3.39
CA PRO A 57 -1.13 -13.90 2.64
C PRO A 57 0.34 -13.83 2.17
N PHE A 58 0.93 -12.64 2.08
CA PHE A 58 2.34 -12.51 1.72
C PHE A 58 3.25 -12.97 2.87
N THR A 59 2.95 -12.56 4.11
CA THR A 59 3.85 -12.74 5.26
C THR A 59 3.34 -13.70 6.34
N GLY A 60 2.03 -13.93 6.38
CA GLY A 60 1.34 -14.58 7.50
C GLY A 60 1.24 -13.69 8.75
N THR A 61 1.53 -12.39 8.63
CA THR A 61 1.58 -11.45 9.75
C THR A 61 0.82 -10.17 9.44
N ALA A 62 0.48 -9.40 10.48
CA ALA A 62 -0.26 -8.16 10.30
C ALA A 62 0.60 -7.02 9.74
N TRP A 63 1.82 -6.82 10.23
CA TRP A 63 2.57 -5.58 9.94
C TRP A 63 4.03 -5.82 9.59
N GLN A 64 4.51 -7.06 9.62
CA GLN A 64 5.92 -7.32 9.39
C GLN A 64 6.23 -7.21 7.91
N VAL A 65 7.31 -6.50 7.61
CA VAL A 65 7.83 -6.37 6.25
C VAL A 65 9.22 -6.98 6.21
N SER A 66 9.42 -7.94 5.30
CA SER A 66 10.75 -8.40 4.89
C SER A 66 10.99 -8.03 3.41
N GLU A 67 12.17 -8.35 2.90
CA GLU A 67 12.54 -8.12 1.50
C GLU A 67 11.77 -9.10 0.58
N GLY A 68 10.52 -8.76 0.28
CA GLY A 68 9.59 -9.61 -0.47
C GLY A 68 8.35 -8.88 -1.01
N ALA A 69 7.32 -9.64 -1.36
CA ALA A 69 6.08 -9.13 -1.96
C ALA A 69 5.32 -8.14 -1.05
N GLU A 70 5.45 -8.31 0.26
CA GLU A 70 4.86 -7.46 1.29
C GLU A 70 5.37 -6.01 1.29
N THR A 71 6.56 -5.79 0.72
CA THR A 71 7.10 -4.46 0.48
C THR A 71 6.17 -3.63 -0.42
N ALA A 72 5.34 -4.28 -1.24
CA ALA A 72 4.32 -3.60 -2.07
C ALA A 72 3.28 -2.81 -1.25
N ILE A 73 3.01 -3.21 0.00
CA ILE A 73 1.94 -2.64 0.82
C ILE A 73 2.50 -1.77 1.94
N LEU A 74 3.46 -2.30 2.72
CA LEU A 74 3.97 -1.65 3.93
C LEU A 74 5.48 -1.34 3.87
N GLY A 75 6.13 -1.59 2.74
CA GLY A 75 7.58 -1.36 2.58
C GLY A 75 7.93 0.01 2.04
N GLY A 76 9.09 0.11 1.38
CA GLY A 76 9.63 1.38 0.90
C GLY A 76 10.05 2.32 2.03
N VAL A 77 10.23 3.59 1.69
CA VAL A 77 10.59 4.66 2.63
C VAL A 77 9.42 5.62 2.79
N GLU A 78 9.09 5.95 4.04
CA GLU A 78 8.12 6.99 4.35
C GLU A 78 8.63 8.35 3.85
N ILE A 79 7.76 9.11 3.19
CA ILE A 79 8.09 10.41 2.61
C ILE A 79 6.92 11.39 2.75
N GLY A 80 7.24 12.67 2.96
CA GLY A 80 6.24 13.72 3.12
C GLY A 80 5.63 13.73 4.52
N GLN A 81 4.43 14.30 4.64
CA GLN A 81 3.73 14.47 5.91
C GLN A 81 2.79 13.30 6.19
N ASP A 82 2.48 13.09 7.47
CA ASP A 82 1.47 12.12 7.89
C ASP A 82 0.06 12.69 7.67
N GLY A 83 -0.71 12.05 6.79
CA GLY A 83 -2.11 12.38 6.48
C GLY A 83 -3.15 11.80 7.45
N GLY A 84 -2.72 11.21 8.56
CA GLY A 84 -3.57 10.59 9.60
C GLY A 84 -3.50 9.06 9.67
N TYR A 85 -2.84 8.41 8.70
CA TYR A 85 -2.62 6.96 8.64
C TYR A 85 -1.14 6.60 8.42
N GLY A 86 -0.25 7.54 8.68
CA GLY A 86 1.17 7.49 8.34
C GLY A 86 1.48 8.28 7.05
N PRO A 87 2.77 8.58 6.81
CA PRO A 87 3.20 9.22 5.57
C PRO A 87 3.04 8.29 4.36
N PRO A 88 2.91 8.85 3.14
CA PRO A 88 3.09 8.11 1.90
C PRO A 88 4.40 7.31 1.88
N ARG A 89 4.38 6.17 1.19
CA ARG A 89 5.56 5.30 1.04
C ARG A 89 6.08 5.37 -0.38
N LEU A 90 7.36 5.68 -0.52
CA LEU A 90 8.07 5.72 -1.79
C LEU A 90 8.86 4.44 -2.01
N LEU A 91 8.63 3.80 -3.17
CA LEU A 91 9.41 2.66 -3.64
C LEU A 91 10.27 3.12 -4.83
N ASP A 92 11.58 2.92 -4.73
CA ASP A 92 12.48 3.20 -5.85
C ASP A 92 12.40 2.11 -6.93
N ARG A 93 13.07 2.35 -8.05
CA ARG A 93 13.04 1.45 -9.21
C ARG A 93 13.51 0.04 -8.88
N ASP A 94 14.54 -0.09 -8.04
CA ASP A 94 15.14 -1.39 -7.73
C ASP A 94 14.25 -2.16 -6.76
N THR A 95 13.64 -1.47 -5.79
CA THR A 95 12.62 -1.99 -4.88
C THR A 95 11.39 -2.46 -5.66
N VAL A 96 10.88 -1.68 -6.61
CA VAL A 96 9.75 -2.08 -7.46
C VAL A 96 10.08 -3.34 -8.27
N ARG A 97 11.31 -3.45 -8.80
CA ARG A 97 11.76 -4.66 -9.51
C ARG A 97 11.81 -5.89 -8.60
N ALA A 98 12.33 -5.73 -7.38
CA ALA A 98 12.41 -6.81 -6.40
C ALA A 98 11.00 -7.28 -5.97
N VAL A 99 10.10 -6.34 -5.69
CA VAL A 99 8.69 -6.61 -5.37
C VAL A 99 7.99 -7.35 -6.51
N ALA A 100 8.16 -6.88 -7.75
CA ALA A 100 7.55 -7.54 -8.91
C ALA A 100 8.05 -8.98 -9.08
N ALA A 101 9.34 -9.24 -8.91
CA ALA A 101 9.90 -10.59 -8.96
C ALA A 101 9.40 -11.47 -7.81
N ALA A 102 9.26 -10.93 -6.59
CA ALA A 102 8.74 -11.65 -5.45
C ALA A 102 7.26 -12.01 -5.63
N LEU A 103 6.46 -11.11 -6.19
CA LEU A 103 5.05 -11.35 -6.53
C LEU A 103 4.91 -12.42 -7.63
N ASP A 104 5.75 -12.39 -8.67
CA ASP A 104 5.72 -13.38 -9.75
C ASP A 104 6.07 -14.80 -9.26
N ALA A 105 6.93 -14.89 -8.24
CA ALA A 105 7.26 -16.15 -7.57
C ALA A 105 6.13 -16.67 -6.66
N LEU A 106 5.18 -15.82 -6.23
CA LEU A 106 4.05 -16.20 -5.40
C LEU A 106 2.87 -16.68 -6.26
N GLY A 107 2.76 -17.99 -6.41
CA GLY A 107 1.62 -18.60 -7.09
C GLY A 107 0.29 -18.34 -6.36
N VAL A 108 -0.79 -18.21 -7.14
CA VAL A 108 -2.16 -18.00 -6.64
C VAL A 108 -2.58 -19.09 -5.65
N GLU A 109 -2.18 -20.35 -5.87
CA GLU A 109 -2.48 -21.45 -4.94
C GLU A 109 -1.81 -21.28 -3.58
N THR A 110 -0.60 -20.71 -3.54
CA THR A 110 0.09 -20.38 -2.29
C THR A 110 -0.67 -19.28 -1.54
N LEU A 111 -1.15 -18.26 -2.24
CA LEU A 111 -1.93 -17.18 -1.63
C LEU A 111 -3.26 -17.71 -1.07
N ARG A 112 -3.97 -18.57 -1.83
CA ARG A 112 -5.19 -19.22 -1.35
C ARG A 112 -4.95 -20.10 -0.12
N ALA A 113 -3.87 -20.87 -0.11
CA ALA A 113 -3.53 -21.73 1.02
C ALA A 113 -3.17 -20.94 2.30
N ARG A 114 -2.70 -19.69 2.16
CA ARG A 114 -2.35 -18.80 3.27
C ARG A 114 -3.50 -17.88 3.70
N PHE A 115 -4.56 -17.80 2.92
CA PHE A 115 -5.75 -17.05 3.28
C PHE A 115 -6.52 -17.80 4.38
N ASP A 116 -6.48 -17.26 5.59
CA ASP A 116 -7.15 -17.82 6.76
C ASP A 116 -7.95 -16.72 7.46
N PRO A 117 -9.26 -16.63 7.20
CA PRO A 117 -10.12 -15.62 7.83
C PRO A 117 -10.12 -15.63 9.36
N GLY A 118 -9.94 -16.81 9.97
CA GLY A 118 -9.90 -16.95 11.42
C GLY A 118 -8.62 -16.37 11.99
N ALA A 119 -7.48 -16.68 11.38
CA ALA A 119 -6.19 -16.08 11.75
C ALA A 119 -6.15 -14.57 11.48
N MET A 120 -6.72 -14.13 10.35
CA MET A 120 -6.83 -12.71 10.01
C MET A 120 -7.65 -11.93 11.04
N ALA A 121 -8.81 -12.43 11.46
CA ALA A 121 -9.58 -11.83 12.53
C ALA A 121 -8.83 -11.87 13.89
N ALA A 122 -8.18 -12.98 14.22
CA ALA A 122 -7.44 -13.12 15.47
C ALA A 122 -6.19 -12.23 15.57
N THR A 123 -5.70 -11.71 14.43
CA THR A 123 -4.54 -10.80 14.35
C THR A 123 -4.93 -9.37 13.99
N ASP A 124 -6.22 -9.04 14.11
CA ASP A 124 -6.78 -7.71 13.87
C ASP A 124 -6.47 -7.16 12.47
N ILE A 125 -6.50 -8.02 11.45
CA ILE A 125 -6.31 -7.59 10.05
C ILE A 125 -7.48 -6.70 9.65
N TYR A 126 -7.17 -5.50 9.15
CA TYR A 126 -8.14 -4.54 8.66
C TYR A 126 -8.68 -4.92 7.27
N PRO A 127 -9.97 -4.71 6.98
CA PRO A 127 -11.03 -4.35 7.91
C PRO A 127 -11.52 -5.57 8.71
N ASP A 128 -12.08 -5.33 9.89
CA ASP A 128 -12.62 -6.38 10.77
C ASP A 128 -13.94 -6.96 10.22
N ILE A 129 -13.84 -7.71 9.11
CA ILE A 129 -14.97 -8.32 8.41
C ILE A 129 -14.70 -9.78 7.97
N TRP A 130 -13.50 -10.30 8.19
CA TRP A 130 -13.04 -11.53 7.54
C TRP A 130 -13.87 -12.77 7.87
N THR A 131 -14.47 -12.81 9.07
CA THR A 131 -15.33 -13.91 9.53
C THR A 131 -16.82 -13.69 9.26
N ILE A 132 -17.21 -12.56 8.67
CA ILE A 132 -18.61 -12.27 8.36
C ILE A 132 -19.01 -13.09 7.13
N GLY A 133 -19.68 -14.22 7.35
CA GLY A 133 -20.16 -15.13 6.30
C GLY A 133 -19.59 -16.55 6.36
N THR A 134 -18.72 -16.88 7.30
CA THR A 134 -18.21 -18.25 7.52
C THR A 134 -19.13 -19.11 8.40
N GLY A 135 -20.45 -18.94 8.27
CA GLY A 135 -21.49 -19.67 9.01
C GLY A 135 -22.17 -20.76 8.19
#